data_AF-A0A4R4G434-F1
#
_entry.id   AF-A0A4R4G434-F1
#
_cell.length_a   1.000
_cell.length_b   1.000
_cell.length_c   1.000
_cell.angle_alpha   90.00
_cell.angle_beta   90.00
_cell.angle_gamma   90.00
#
_symmetry.space_group_name_H-M   'P 1'
#
loop_
_entity.id
_entity.type
_entity.pdbx_description
1 polymer ?
#
loop_
_entity_poly.entity_id
_entity_poly.type
_entity_poly.pdbx_seq_one_letter_code
_entity_poly.pdbx_strand_id
1 'polypeptide(L)'
;MEISIFASRAMAAAMRQDKKTGSFILDLLFSKVDPVTAETVDIDIIKGKRRMAPFQSPRVEGKLVEKLGFTTNSYKPAYIKPKKVLESADIVNNRAAGESAYSLQSPEERASMKLAKELTDLEDMIIRREEWMACQQIVNGYVDVVGDGVNYRIDLLMDADHKITLTGTDIWTDSGSNPNIDIGIGVQLISKDSGKSANVMIGNTTTMDVYVNHAKVQNTLNTRRIDLGIIKPEDMGDGVSYYGYVTVNGKQLDLYGYDNWYIDDNDVEQPMIPDGQVVITSTKADFRRHYGAIKDKKAGFAAIPRFPKTWDEEDPDATWLMVQSAPLPAAHEIDAIVSMKVY
;
A
#
# COMPACT_ATOMS: atom_id res chain seq x y z
N MET A 1 24.98 -26.35 -20.48
CA MET A 1 23.59 -26.58 -20.07
C MET A 1 22.90 -25.23 -20.27
N GLU A 2 22.26 -25.04 -21.41
CA GLU A 2 21.60 -23.77 -21.73
C GLU A 2 20.52 -23.50 -20.70
N ILE A 3 20.64 -22.38 -20.00
CA ILE A 3 19.60 -21.91 -19.09
C ILE A 3 18.47 -21.41 -19.99
N SER A 4 17.46 -22.25 -20.22
CA SER A 4 16.26 -21.84 -20.94
C SER A 4 15.65 -20.62 -20.25
N ILE A 5 15.48 -19.54 -21.01
CA ILE A 5 14.91 -18.26 -20.53
C ILE A 5 13.48 -18.47 -20.01
N PHE A 6 12.78 -19.50 -20.51
CA PHE A 6 11.42 -19.88 -20.11
C PHE A 6 11.36 -20.67 -18.79
N ALA A 7 12.51 -21.02 -18.19
CA ALA A 7 12.51 -21.62 -16.86
C ALA A 7 12.04 -20.61 -15.82
N SER A 8 11.13 -21.01 -14.93
CA SER A 8 10.54 -20.15 -13.89
C SER A 8 11.59 -19.42 -13.02
N ARG A 9 12.76 -20.02 -12.79
CA ARG A 9 13.88 -19.40 -12.08
C ARG A 9 14.54 -18.26 -12.86
N ALA A 10 14.67 -18.40 -14.18
CA ALA A 10 15.24 -17.36 -15.04
C ALA A 10 14.28 -16.17 -15.16
N MET A 11 12.98 -16.43 -15.34
CA MET A 11 11.94 -15.40 -15.33
C MET A 11 11.85 -14.67 -13.97
N ALA A 12 11.89 -15.41 -12.86
CA ALA A 12 11.89 -14.80 -11.53
C ALA A 12 13.15 -13.95 -11.26
N ALA A 13 14.30 -14.30 -11.85
CA ALA A 13 15.51 -13.49 -11.76
C ALA A 13 15.41 -12.22 -12.62
N ALA A 14 14.82 -12.30 -13.81
CA ALA A 14 14.58 -11.15 -14.69
C ALA A 14 13.60 -10.15 -14.05
N MET A 15 12.48 -10.63 -13.49
CA MET A 15 11.50 -9.81 -12.76
C MET A 15 12.15 -9.00 -11.61
N ARG A 16 13.10 -9.60 -10.88
CA ARG A 16 13.80 -8.90 -9.78
C ARG A 16 14.72 -7.77 -10.24
N GLN A 17 15.16 -7.76 -11.50
CA GLN A 17 16.09 -6.75 -12.03
C GLN A 17 15.38 -5.55 -12.65
N ASP A 18 14.07 -5.63 -12.91
CA ASP A 18 13.34 -4.54 -13.56
C ASP A 18 13.05 -3.38 -12.59
N LYS A 19 12.89 -2.17 -13.13
CA LYS A 19 12.52 -1.00 -12.34
C LYS A 19 11.09 -1.16 -11.85
N LYS A 20 10.92 -1.25 -10.53
CA LYS A 20 9.62 -1.37 -9.88
C LYS A 20 8.74 -0.16 -10.20
N THR A 21 7.47 -0.41 -10.51
CA THR A 21 6.40 0.60 -10.50
C THR A 21 6.30 1.28 -9.14
N GLY A 22 5.81 2.51 -9.12
CA GLY A 22 5.60 3.30 -7.90
C GLY A 22 4.77 2.58 -6.86
N SER A 23 5.44 2.12 -5.80
CA SER A 23 4.85 1.45 -4.64
C SER A 23 5.14 2.26 -3.37
N PHE A 24 4.82 3.56 -3.38
CA PHE A 24 5.23 4.49 -2.33
C PHE A 24 4.66 4.13 -0.96
N ILE A 25 3.36 3.83 -0.87
CA ILE A 25 2.70 3.53 0.41
C ILE A 25 3.18 2.18 0.94
N LEU A 26 3.29 1.21 0.04
CA LEU A 26 3.89 -0.08 0.33
C LEU A 26 5.32 0.07 0.86
N ASP A 27 6.18 0.88 0.24
CA ASP A 27 7.59 1.00 0.62
C ASP A 27 7.79 1.87 1.88
N LEU A 28 6.94 2.87 2.08
CA LEU A 28 6.97 3.76 3.25
C LEU A 28 6.44 3.06 4.51
N LEU A 29 5.29 2.40 4.41
CA LEU A 29 4.60 1.81 5.55
C LEU A 29 4.89 0.31 5.63
N PHE A 30 4.61 -0.45 4.58
CA PHE A 30 4.66 -1.91 4.58
C PHE A 30 6.04 -2.46 4.16
N SER A 31 7.15 -1.92 4.67
CA SER A 31 8.50 -2.34 4.24
C SER A 31 8.88 -3.77 4.68
N LYS A 32 8.25 -4.31 5.75
CA LYS A 32 8.53 -5.64 6.27
C LYS A 32 7.76 -6.70 5.50
N VAL A 33 8.47 -7.75 5.06
CA VAL A 33 7.88 -8.88 4.34
C VAL A 33 7.98 -10.13 5.19
N ASP A 34 6.83 -10.71 5.52
CA ASP A 34 6.70 -11.97 6.26
C ASP A 34 6.08 -13.03 5.32
N PRO A 35 6.89 -13.95 4.75
CA PRO A 35 6.34 -15.03 3.95
C PRO A 35 5.68 -16.08 4.86
N VAL A 36 4.40 -16.36 4.62
CA VAL A 36 3.61 -17.31 5.41
C VAL A 36 3.30 -18.54 4.57
N THR A 37 3.84 -19.68 4.99
CA THR A 37 3.63 -20.98 4.32
C THR A 37 2.28 -21.62 4.62
N ALA A 38 1.54 -21.08 5.59
CA ALA A 38 0.20 -21.53 5.93
C ALA A 38 -0.86 -21.04 4.92
N GLU A 39 -1.98 -21.75 4.82
CA GLU A 39 -3.11 -21.36 3.95
C GLU A 39 -3.83 -20.10 4.46
N THR A 40 -3.78 -19.86 5.77
CA THR A 40 -4.32 -18.68 6.43
C THR A 40 -3.19 -17.87 7.04
N VAL A 41 -3.32 -16.55 6.97
CA VAL A 41 -2.43 -15.60 7.62
C VAL A 41 -3.15 -15.12 8.87
N ASP A 42 -2.53 -15.35 10.01
CA ASP A 42 -3.01 -14.87 11.30
C ASP A 42 -2.54 -13.42 11.49
N ILE A 43 -3.48 -12.49 11.49
CA ILE A 43 -3.20 -11.08 11.78
C ILE A 43 -3.52 -10.84 13.26
N ASP A 44 -2.47 -10.66 14.05
CA ASP A 44 -2.58 -10.21 15.43
C ASP A 44 -2.76 -8.70 15.47
N ILE A 45 -3.94 -8.25 15.88
CA ILE A 45 -4.23 -6.83 16.12
C ILE A 45 -3.93 -6.54 17.60
N ILE A 46 -2.92 -5.70 17.84
CA ILE A 46 -2.45 -5.37 19.18
C ILE A 46 -3.04 -4.03 19.60
N LYS A 47 -4.04 -4.06 20.49
CA LYS A 47 -4.58 -2.85 21.14
C LYS A 47 -3.93 -2.68 22.51
N GLY A 48 -2.91 -1.84 22.56
CA GLY A 48 -2.13 -1.60 23.77
C GLY A 48 -2.85 -0.71 24.78
N LYS A 49 -3.42 -1.29 25.85
CA LYS A 49 -3.97 -0.48 26.96
C LYS A 49 -2.86 -0.10 27.96
N ARG A 50 -2.63 1.20 28.16
CA ARG A 50 -1.73 1.73 29.20
C ARG A 50 -2.37 1.63 30.59
N ARG A 51 -2.31 0.45 31.20
CA ARG A 51 -2.79 0.24 32.58
C ARG A 51 -1.68 0.63 33.57
N MET A 52 -2.04 1.43 34.58
CA MET A 52 -1.14 1.70 35.71
C MET A 52 -1.07 0.48 36.63
N ALA A 53 0.11 0.17 37.15
CA ALA A 53 0.27 -0.88 38.15
C ALA A 53 -0.49 -0.50 39.44
N PRO A 54 -1.26 -1.42 40.04
CA PRO A 54 -1.93 -1.13 41.30
C PRO A 54 -0.91 -1.01 42.43
N PHE A 55 -1.06 0.02 43.27
CA PHE A 55 -0.28 0.12 44.51
C PHE A 55 -0.69 -1.00 45.48
N GLN A 56 0.29 -1.67 46.08
CA GLN A 56 0.04 -2.75 47.03
C GLN A 56 0.93 -2.64 48.27
N SER A 57 0.36 -2.99 49.42
CA SER A 57 1.07 -3.06 50.69
C SER A 57 1.94 -4.34 50.72
N PRO A 58 3.20 -4.29 51.21
CA PRO A 58 4.09 -5.45 51.28
C PRO A 58 3.57 -6.65 52.09
N ARG A 59 2.47 -6.49 52.83
CA ARG A 59 1.86 -7.53 53.68
C ARG A 59 0.65 -8.22 53.06
N VAL A 60 0.23 -7.83 51.86
CA VAL A 60 -0.96 -8.38 51.18
C VAL A 60 -0.53 -9.00 49.85
N GLU A 61 -1.17 -10.11 49.47
CA GLU A 61 -0.88 -10.78 48.21
C GLU A 61 -1.18 -9.90 47.00
N GLY A 62 -0.30 -10.03 45.99
CA GLY A 62 -0.36 -9.32 44.73
C GLY A 62 -1.70 -9.50 44.01
N LYS A 63 -2.39 -8.40 43.66
CA LYS A 63 -3.46 -8.42 42.66
C LYS A 63 -2.97 -8.97 41.32
N LEU A 64 -3.70 -9.97 40.81
CA LEU A 64 -3.49 -10.52 39.48
C LEU A 64 -3.79 -9.45 38.43
N VAL A 65 -2.79 -9.09 37.62
CA VAL A 65 -2.96 -8.21 36.46
C VAL A 65 -3.27 -9.10 35.25
N GLU A 66 -4.41 -8.85 34.60
CA GLU A 66 -4.77 -9.53 33.35
C GLU A 66 -3.71 -9.28 32.27
N LYS A 67 -3.41 -10.30 31.47
CA LYS A 67 -2.49 -10.17 30.32
C LYS A 67 -3.09 -9.20 29.29
N LEU A 68 -2.22 -8.49 28.57
CA LEU A 68 -2.61 -7.69 27.40
C LEU A 68 -3.32 -8.63 26.40
N GLY A 69 -4.59 -8.33 26.11
CA GLY A 69 -5.35 -9.04 25.09
C GLY A 69 -4.91 -8.58 23.70
N PHE A 70 -4.54 -9.52 22.84
CA PHE A 70 -4.45 -9.34 21.39
C PHE A 70 -5.65 -10.02 20.76
N THR A 71 -6.15 -9.50 19.64
CA THR A 71 -7.20 -10.16 18.86
C THR A 71 -6.54 -10.74 17.61
N THR A 72 -6.48 -12.06 17.50
CA THR A 72 -5.99 -12.75 16.31
C THR A 72 -7.16 -12.99 15.37
N ASN A 73 -7.10 -12.39 14.18
CA ASN A 73 -8.04 -12.71 13.11
C ASN A 73 -7.29 -13.45 12.01
N SER A 74 -7.70 -14.69 11.74
CA SER A 74 -7.17 -15.50 10.65
C SER A 74 -7.86 -15.12 9.35
N TYR A 75 -7.09 -14.59 8.40
CA TYR A 75 -7.59 -14.26 7.07
C TYR A 75 -6.94 -15.14 6.02
N LYS A 76 -7.71 -15.49 4.99
CA LYS A 76 -7.16 -16.12 3.80
C LYS A 76 -6.66 -15.01 2.87
N PRO A 77 -5.41 -15.02 2.39
CA PRO A 77 -4.95 -14.05 1.40
C PRO A 77 -5.71 -14.19 0.08
N ALA A 78 -5.98 -13.06 -0.58
CA ALA A 78 -6.60 -13.04 -1.89
C ALA A 78 -5.64 -13.62 -2.93
N TYR A 79 -6.11 -14.56 -3.75
CA TYR A 79 -5.26 -15.18 -4.78
C TYR A 79 -5.31 -14.37 -6.08
N ILE A 80 -4.17 -13.84 -6.50
CA ILE A 80 -4.04 -13.02 -7.71
C ILE A 80 -3.27 -13.83 -8.75
N LYS A 81 -3.89 -14.02 -9.93
CA LYS A 81 -3.35 -14.86 -11.01
C LYS A 81 -3.66 -14.29 -12.40
N PRO A 82 -3.19 -13.07 -12.74
CA PRO A 82 -3.38 -12.54 -14.08
C PRO A 82 -2.66 -13.42 -15.10
N LYS A 83 -3.32 -13.65 -16.23
CA LYS A 83 -2.83 -14.48 -17.33
C LYS A 83 -2.91 -13.68 -18.63
N LYS A 84 -1.93 -13.89 -19.51
CA LYS A 84 -1.90 -13.36 -20.87
C LYS A 84 -1.58 -14.46 -21.86
N VAL A 85 -2.07 -14.28 -23.07
CA VAL A 85 -1.80 -15.13 -24.23
C VAL A 85 -0.82 -14.40 -25.12
N LEU A 86 0.28 -15.06 -25.47
CA LEU A 86 1.15 -14.65 -26.56
C LEU A 86 0.86 -15.58 -27.73
N GLU A 87 0.04 -15.10 -28.67
CA GLU A 87 -0.19 -15.83 -29.92
C GLU A 87 1.05 -15.74 -30.82
N SER A 88 1.36 -16.83 -31.52
CA SER A 88 2.52 -16.92 -32.42
C SER A 88 2.50 -15.86 -33.53
N ALA A 89 1.31 -15.51 -34.03
CA ALA A 89 1.13 -14.44 -35.01
C ALA A 89 1.54 -13.06 -34.47
N ASP A 90 1.40 -12.87 -33.17
CA ASP A 90 1.60 -11.60 -32.49
C ASP A 90 3.07 -11.41 -32.08
N ILE A 91 3.84 -12.49 -32.01
CA ILE A 91 5.31 -12.49 -31.87
C ILE A 91 5.99 -12.14 -33.21
N VAL A 92 5.42 -12.59 -34.33
CA VAL A 92 5.99 -12.39 -35.67
C VAL A 92 5.64 -11.03 -36.26
N ASN A 93 4.44 -10.50 -36.01
CA ASN A 93 3.92 -9.33 -36.73
C ASN A 93 4.01 -7.99 -36.00
N ASN A 94 4.12 -7.98 -34.66
CA ASN A 94 4.11 -6.72 -33.90
C ASN A 94 5.52 -6.18 -33.66
N ARG A 95 5.86 -5.14 -34.43
CA ARG A 95 7.06 -4.32 -34.25
C ARG A 95 6.96 -3.54 -32.93
N ALA A 96 8.08 -3.35 -32.22
CA ALA A 96 8.08 -2.42 -31.09
C ALA A 96 7.81 -1.00 -31.58
N ALA A 97 7.05 -0.21 -30.82
CA ALA A 97 6.76 1.18 -31.16
C ALA A 97 8.09 1.97 -31.30
N GLY A 98 8.39 2.46 -32.51
CA GLY A 98 9.61 3.21 -32.83
C GLY A 98 10.73 2.45 -33.55
N GLU A 99 10.59 1.14 -33.80
CA GLU A 99 11.61 0.39 -34.57
C GLU A 99 11.50 0.63 -36.09
N SER A 100 12.66 0.70 -36.77
CA SER A 100 12.78 0.67 -38.24
C SER A 100 12.21 -0.63 -38.82
N ALA A 101 11.70 -0.59 -40.06
CA ALA A 101 11.10 -1.76 -40.74
C ALA A 101 12.11 -2.88 -41.02
N TYR A 102 13.40 -2.60 -40.82
CA TYR A 102 14.52 -3.51 -41.04
C TYR A 102 15.29 -3.75 -39.74
N SER A 103 14.60 -4.18 -38.68
CA SER A 103 15.24 -4.65 -37.44
C SER A 103 15.97 -5.98 -37.69
N LEU A 104 17.28 -6.00 -37.45
CA LEU A 104 18.21 -7.15 -37.58
C LEU A 104 18.04 -8.21 -36.47
N GLN A 105 17.09 -8.03 -35.55
CA GLN A 105 16.89 -8.96 -34.43
C GLN A 105 16.29 -10.28 -34.90
N SER A 106 16.75 -11.38 -34.30
CA SER A 106 16.20 -12.70 -34.59
C SER A 106 14.76 -12.82 -34.07
N PRO A 107 13.91 -13.68 -34.67
CA PRO A 107 12.56 -13.94 -34.15
C PRO A 107 12.57 -14.39 -32.68
N GLU A 108 13.60 -15.12 -32.25
CA GLU A 108 13.77 -15.58 -30.86
C GLU A 108 14.09 -14.43 -29.89
N GLU A 109 14.93 -13.48 -30.29
CA GLU A 109 15.24 -12.29 -29.49
C GLU A 109 13.99 -11.42 -29.29
N ARG A 110 13.18 -11.24 -30.34
CA ARG A 110 11.91 -10.50 -30.27
C ARG A 110 10.90 -11.18 -29.35
N ALA A 111 10.77 -12.50 -29.47
CA ALA A 111 9.91 -13.28 -28.58
C ALA A 111 10.33 -13.10 -27.10
N SER A 112 11.64 -13.12 -26.83
CA SER A 112 12.16 -12.96 -25.46
C SER A 112 11.90 -11.56 -24.88
N MET A 113 12.05 -10.50 -25.67
CA MET A 113 11.77 -9.13 -25.23
C MET A 113 10.27 -8.89 -25.02
N LYS A 114 9.43 -9.41 -25.91
CA LYS A 114 7.97 -9.31 -25.74
C LYS A 114 7.53 -10.06 -24.47
N LEU A 115 8.05 -11.26 -24.26
CA LEU A 115 7.77 -12.05 -23.06
C LEU A 115 8.21 -11.30 -21.79
N ALA A 116 9.42 -10.72 -21.78
CA ALA A 116 9.90 -9.94 -20.66
C ALA A 116 8.97 -8.74 -20.37
N LYS A 117 8.56 -8.00 -21.41
CA LYS A 117 7.64 -6.87 -21.28
C LYS A 117 6.26 -7.29 -20.73
N GLU A 118 5.70 -8.40 -21.23
CA GLU A 118 4.42 -8.91 -20.73
C GLU A 118 4.54 -9.40 -19.27
N LEU A 119 5.67 -9.99 -18.89
CA LEU A 119 5.95 -10.36 -17.49
C LEU A 119 6.02 -9.13 -16.59
N THR A 120 6.70 -8.07 -17.02
CA THR A 120 6.77 -6.80 -16.28
C THR A 120 5.37 -6.21 -16.12
N ASP A 121 4.55 -6.19 -17.18
CA ASP A 121 3.18 -5.66 -17.06
C ASP A 121 2.32 -6.50 -16.09
N LEU A 122 2.44 -7.84 -16.14
CA LEU A 122 1.77 -8.70 -15.16
C LEU A 122 2.24 -8.45 -13.72
N GLU A 123 3.53 -8.15 -13.53
CA GLU A 123 4.09 -7.80 -12.23
C GLU A 123 3.56 -6.44 -11.74
N ASP A 124 3.56 -5.44 -12.61
CA ASP A 124 3.05 -4.10 -12.34
C ASP A 124 1.57 -4.14 -11.96
N MET A 125 0.75 -4.97 -12.63
CA MET A 125 -0.65 -5.19 -12.25
C MET A 125 -0.79 -5.74 -10.82
N ILE A 126 0.09 -6.66 -10.41
CA ILE A 126 0.09 -7.21 -9.05
C ILE A 126 0.52 -6.14 -8.05
N ILE A 127 1.57 -5.37 -8.34
CA ILE A 127 2.05 -4.28 -7.48
C ILE A 127 0.96 -3.23 -7.29
N ARG A 128 0.28 -2.81 -8.36
CA ARG A 128 -0.84 -1.86 -8.29
C ARG A 128 -1.98 -2.40 -7.41
N ARG A 129 -2.29 -3.69 -7.48
CA ARG A 129 -3.31 -4.30 -6.61
C ARG A 129 -2.85 -4.36 -5.14
N GLU A 130 -1.57 -4.67 -4.87
CA GLU A 130 -1.00 -4.63 -3.52
C GLU A 130 -1.06 -3.20 -2.93
N GLU A 131 -0.71 -2.19 -3.73
CA GLU A 131 -0.75 -0.78 -3.34
C GLU A 131 -2.20 -0.34 -3.08
N TRP A 132 -3.13 -0.68 -3.97
CA TRP A 132 -4.56 -0.43 -3.76
C TRP A 132 -5.06 -1.07 -2.45
N MET A 133 -4.68 -2.31 -2.15
CA MET A 133 -5.06 -2.95 -0.88
C MET A 133 -4.49 -2.18 0.31
N ALA A 134 -3.24 -1.73 0.26
CA ALA A 134 -2.64 -0.91 1.31
C ALA A 134 -3.39 0.42 1.51
N CYS A 135 -3.70 1.14 0.41
CA CYS A 135 -4.49 2.38 0.42
C CYS A 135 -5.86 2.20 1.07
N GLN A 136 -6.59 1.17 0.67
CA GLN A 136 -7.92 0.89 1.21
C GLN A 136 -7.86 0.56 2.71
N GLN A 137 -6.82 -0.16 3.18
CA GLN A 137 -6.64 -0.42 4.61
C GLN A 137 -6.38 0.85 5.42
N ILE A 138 -5.50 1.73 4.95
CA ILE A 138 -5.14 2.94 5.70
C ILE A 138 -6.28 3.98 5.69
N VAL A 139 -7.08 4.00 4.62
CA VAL A 139 -8.20 4.92 4.47
C VAL A 139 -9.43 4.43 5.22
N ASN A 140 -9.88 3.21 4.92
CA ASN A 140 -11.17 2.68 5.38
C ASN A 140 -11.03 1.82 6.64
N GLY A 141 -9.82 1.35 6.97
CA GLY A 141 -9.59 0.36 8.03
C GLY A 141 -9.98 -1.07 7.64
N TYR A 142 -10.47 -1.28 6.41
CA TYR A 142 -10.84 -2.58 5.87
C TYR A 142 -10.55 -2.65 4.37
N VAL A 143 -10.44 -3.86 3.85
CA VAL A 143 -10.37 -4.15 2.41
C VAL A 143 -11.47 -5.11 2.03
N ASP A 144 -12.23 -4.73 1.01
CA ASP A 144 -13.19 -5.64 0.37
C ASP A 144 -12.47 -6.41 -0.73
N VAL A 145 -12.28 -7.71 -0.51
CA VAL A 145 -11.72 -8.62 -1.52
C VAL A 145 -12.89 -9.18 -2.31
N VAL A 146 -13.18 -8.54 -3.43
CA VAL A 146 -14.19 -8.98 -4.40
C VAL A 146 -13.49 -9.55 -5.62
N GLY A 147 -13.86 -10.76 -6.01
CA GLY A 147 -13.33 -11.45 -7.18
C GLY A 147 -14.14 -12.70 -7.53
N ASP A 148 -13.72 -13.38 -8.59
CA ASP A 148 -14.40 -14.60 -9.06
C ASP A 148 -14.31 -15.73 -8.02
N GLY A 149 -15.45 -16.03 -7.39
CA GLY A 149 -15.57 -17.02 -6.31
C GLY A 149 -15.10 -16.56 -4.93
N VAL A 150 -14.80 -15.26 -4.75
CA VAL A 150 -14.29 -14.70 -3.50
C VAL A 150 -14.98 -13.37 -3.18
N ASN A 151 -15.72 -13.31 -2.08
CA ASN A 151 -16.30 -12.07 -1.58
C ASN A 151 -16.24 -12.07 -0.05
N TYR A 152 -15.19 -11.45 0.49
CA TYR A 152 -15.06 -11.26 1.93
C TYR A 152 -14.39 -9.93 2.24
N ARG A 153 -14.74 -9.39 3.41
CA ARG A 153 -14.13 -8.19 3.97
C ARG A 153 -13.03 -8.58 4.94
N ILE A 154 -11.85 -8.01 4.74
CA ILE A 154 -10.76 -8.04 5.72
C ILE A 154 -10.90 -6.78 6.57
N ASP A 155 -11.42 -6.92 7.78
CA ASP A 155 -11.56 -5.81 8.71
C ASP A 155 -10.42 -5.83 9.73
N LEU A 156 -9.67 -4.73 9.81
CA LEU A 156 -8.57 -4.58 10.76
C LEU A 156 -9.05 -3.97 12.09
N LEU A 157 -10.36 -3.81 12.28
CA LEU A 157 -11.00 -3.33 13.51
C LEU A 157 -10.50 -1.93 13.92
N MET A 158 -10.33 -1.05 12.93
CA MET A 158 -10.03 0.36 13.14
C MET A 158 -11.17 1.02 13.92
N ASP A 159 -10.82 1.73 14.99
CA ASP A 159 -11.81 2.41 15.82
C ASP A 159 -12.53 3.52 15.02
N ALA A 160 -13.82 3.73 15.31
CA ALA A 160 -14.60 4.78 14.67
C ALA A 160 -14.04 6.17 14.99
N ASP A 161 -13.46 6.33 16.18
CA ASP A 161 -12.82 7.58 16.61
C ASP A 161 -11.59 7.95 15.75
N HIS A 162 -10.99 6.97 15.06
CA HIS A 162 -9.86 7.18 14.15
C HIS A 162 -10.29 7.52 12.71
N LYS A 163 -11.60 7.55 12.44
CA LYS A 163 -12.20 7.92 11.15
C LYS A 163 -12.94 9.25 11.30
N ILE A 164 -12.21 10.35 11.15
CA ILE A 164 -12.77 11.69 11.34
C ILE A 164 -13.39 12.15 10.02
N THR A 165 -14.62 12.65 10.06
CA THR A 165 -15.27 13.28 8.91
C THR A 165 -15.61 14.72 9.27
N LEU A 166 -14.95 15.67 8.62
CA LEU A 166 -15.23 17.09 8.78
C LEU A 166 -16.47 17.45 7.96
N THR A 167 -17.36 18.25 8.54
CA THR A 167 -18.62 18.66 7.91
C THR A 167 -18.94 20.13 8.23
N GLY A 168 -19.77 20.77 7.42
CA GLY A 168 -20.21 22.14 7.66
C GLY A 168 -19.07 23.16 7.55
N THR A 169 -18.82 23.92 8.62
CA THR A 169 -17.78 24.97 8.67
C THR A 169 -16.38 24.44 8.99
N ASP A 170 -16.27 23.15 9.32
CA ASP A 170 -14.99 22.52 9.67
C ASP A 170 -14.26 21.97 8.44
N ILE A 171 -14.89 21.97 7.25
CA ILE A 171 -14.26 21.57 5.99
C ILE A 171 -13.12 22.52 5.63
N TRP A 172 -12.03 21.98 5.10
CA TRP A 172 -10.82 22.78 4.84
C TRP A 172 -10.97 23.79 3.69
N THR A 173 -12.02 23.64 2.88
CA THR A 173 -12.40 24.61 1.86
C THR A 173 -13.09 25.85 2.44
N ASP A 174 -13.57 25.79 3.69
CA ASP A 174 -14.14 26.95 4.37
C ASP A 174 -13.06 27.74 5.11
N SER A 175 -13.11 29.07 4.95
CA SER A 175 -12.15 30.00 5.58
C SER A 175 -12.22 30.02 7.13
N GLY A 176 -13.35 29.56 7.70
CA GLY A 176 -13.56 29.43 9.13
C GLY A 176 -12.85 28.23 9.75
N SER A 177 -12.49 27.22 8.96
CA SER A 177 -11.87 25.97 9.42
C SER A 177 -10.46 26.20 10.00
N ASN A 178 -9.94 25.22 10.75
CA ASN A 178 -8.58 25.29 11.26
C ASN A 178 -7.84 23.95 11.11
N PRO A 179 -7.28 23.69 9.91
CA PRO A 179 -6.64 22.41 9.58
C PRO A 179 -5.52 22.00 10.55
N ASN A 180 -4.79 22.97 11.11
CA ASN A 180 -3.72 22.69 12.08
C ASN A 180 -4.25 22.07 13.39
N ILE A 181 -5.46 22.45 13.81
CA ILE A 181 -6.09 21.87 15.00
C ILE A 181 -6.56 20.46 14.70
N ASP A 182 -7.16 20.23 13.54
CA ASP A 182 -7.64 18.90 13.13
C ASP A 182 -6.49 17.88 13.07
N ILE A 183 -5.38 18.27 12.43
CA ILE A 183 -4.14 17.47 12.41
C ILE A 183 -3.65 17.24 13.85
N GLY A 184 -3.68 18.28 14.69
CA GLY A 184 -3.30 18.19 16.09
C GLY A 184 -4.11 17.16 16.88
N ILE A 185 -5.43 17.07 16.62
CA ILE A 185 -6.33 16.08 17.21
C ILE A 185 -5.94 14.68 16.73
N GLY A 186 -5.73 14.47 15.43
CA GLY A 186 -5.31 13.17 14.89
C GLY A 186 -3.97 12.69 15.48
N VAL A 187 -2.99 13.59 15.58
CA VAL A 187 -1.69 13.30 16.19
C VAL A 187 -1.82 12.93 17.67
N GLN A 188 -2.75 13.57 18.39
CA GLN A 188 -3.02 13.25 19.79
C GLN A 188 -3.72 11.90 19.96
N LEU A 189 -4.69 11.57 19.09
CA LEU A 189 -5.37 10.27 19.08
C LEU A 189 -4.38 9.12 18.88
N ILE A 190 -3.54 9.20 17.83
CA ILE A 190 -2.46 8.23 17.58
C ILE A 190 -1.54 8.09 18.80
N SER A 191 -1.19 9.23 19.43
CA SER A 191 -0.30 9.24 20.59
C SER A 191 -0.94 8.69 21.87
N LYS A 192 -2.28 8.69 21.96
CA LYS A 192 -3.04 8.21 23.09
C LYS A 192 -3.28 6.71 22.98
N ASP A 193 -3.73 6.25 21.80
CA ASP A 193 -4.26 4.90 21.61
C ASP A 193 -3.19 3.92 21.13
N SER A 194 -2.36 4.30 20.14
CA SER A 194 -1.19 3.51 19.72
C SER A 194 0.05 3.79 20.58
N GLY A 195 0.14 5.00 21.16
CA GLY A 195 1.30 5.40 21.94
C GLY A 195 2.54 5.74 21.13
N LYS A 196 2.43 5.72 19.79
CA LYS A 196 3.46 6.13 18.84
C LYS A 196 3.34 7.62 18.52
N SER A 197 4.38 8.17 17.92
CA SER A 197 4.34 9.53 17.37
C SER A 197 4.08 9.46 15.88
N ALA A 198 2.96 10.01 15.44
CA ALA A 198 2.71 10.30 14.03
C ALA A 198 3.83 11.18 13.48
N ASN A 199 4.26 10.88 12.26
CA ASN A 199 5.34 11.58 11.57
C ASN A 199 5.07 11.77 10.07
N VAL A 200 3.99 11.19 9.55
CA VAL A 200 3.67 11.25 8.12
C VAL A 200 2.21 11.59 7.95
N MET A 201 1.93 12.47 6.99
CA MET A 201 0.61 12.78 6.47
C MET A 201 0.60 12.56 4.96
N ILE A 202 -0.38 11.81 4.47
CA ILE A 202 -0.54 11.43 3.06
C ILE A 202 -1.94 11.83 2.60
N GLY A 203 -2.06 12.37 1.40
CA GLY A 203 -3.33 12.73 0.77
C GLY A 203 -3.12 13.03 -0.70
N ASN A 204 -4.20 13.27 -1.43
CA ASN A 204 -4.13 13.69 -2.83
C ASN A 204 -3.49 15.09 -2.94
N THR A 205 -2.82 15.42 -4.05
CA THR A 205 -2.24 16.77 -4.25
C THR A 205 -3.28 17.87 -4.14
N THR A 206 -4.50 17.65 -4.65
CA THR A 206 -5.61 18.61 -4.51
C THR A 206 -5.90 18.93 -3.05
N THR A 207 -5.93 17.89 -2.21
CA THR A 207 -6.21 17.99 -0.78
C THR A 207 -5.04 18.65 -0.04
N MET A 208 -3.81 18.34 -0.43
CA MET A 208 -2.60 18.99 0.10
C MET A 208 -2.51 20.46 -0.30
N ASP A 209 -2.90 20.82 -1.52
CA ASP A 209 -2.94 22.19 -1.99
C ASP A 209 -3.98 23.01 -1.22
N VAL A 210 -5.16 22.43 -0.92
CA VAL A 210 -6.17 23.07 -0.06
C VAL A 210 -5.58 23.36 1.33
N TYR A 211 -4.82 22.41 1.90
CA TYR A 211 -4.16 22.59 3.19
C TYR A 211 -3.09 23.70 3.16
N VAL A 212 -2.17 23.64 2.18
CA VAL A 212 -1.05 24.59 2.04
C VAL A 212 -1.53 26.01 1.74
N ASN A 213 -2.61 26.15 0.96
CA ASN A 213 -3.17 27.45 0.60
C ASN A 213 -4.08 28.06 1.68
N HIS A 214 -4.41 27.31 2.73
CA HIS A 214 -5.28 27.81 3.79
C HIS A 214 -4.61 28.96 4.57
N ALA A 215 -5.30 30.11 4.68
CA ALA A 215 -4.73 31.33 5.26
C ALA A 215 -4.20 31.15 6.69
N LYS A 216 -4.87 30.33 7.52
CA LYS A 216 -4.40 30.04 8.90
C LYS A 216 -3.13 29.19 8.93
N VAL A 217 -2.92 28.32 7.94
CA VAL A 217 -1.71 27.49 7.83
C VAL A 217 -0.54 28.39 7.42
N GLN A 218 -0.72 29.23 6.40
CA GLN A 218 0.30 30.19 5.95
C GLN A 218 0.69 31.19 7.03
N ASN A 219 -0.28 31.71 7.79
CA ASN A 219 -0.02 32.64 8.91
C ASN A 219 0.77 31.96 10.03
N THR A 220 0.50 30.68 10.30
CA THR A 220 1.23 29.90 11.30
C THR A 220 2.68 29.68 10.86
N LEU A 221 2.89 29.29 9.60
CA LEU A 221 4.23 29.06 9.03
C LEU A 221 5.09 30.33 8.93
N ASN A 222 4.48 31.50 8.69
CA ASN A 222 5.19 32.78 8.57
C ASN A 222 5.54 33.44 9.92
N THR A 223 5.33 32.73 11.04
CA THR A 223 5.66 33.25 12.37
C THR A 223 7.17 33.15 12.61
N ARG A 224 7.89 34.25 12.32
CA ARG A 224 9.35 34.47 12.35
C ARG A 224 10.18 34.00 13.58
N ARG A 225 9.58 33.37 14.59
CA ARG A 225 10.27 32.99 15.84
C ARG A 225 10.25 31.49 16.15
N ILE A 226 9.47 30.70 15.43
CA ILE A 226 9.41 29.24 15.58
C ILE A 226 9.39 28.67 14.17
N ASP A 227 10.37 27.82 13.84
CA ASP A 227 10.42 27.13 12.56
C ASP A 227 9.34 26.03 12.57
N LEU A 228 8.13 26.39 12.17
CA LEU A 228 6.95 25.52 12.23
C LEU A 228 6.82 24.64 11.00
N GLY A 229 7.70 24.79 10.01
CA GLY A 229 7.72 23.95 8.81
C GLY A 229 8.35 24.64 7.61
N ILE A 230 8.91 23.84 6.70
CA ILE A 230 9.35 24.28 5.38
C ILE A 230 8.50 23.56 4.35
N ILE A 231 7.82 24.32 3.50
CA ILE A 231 7.13 23.78 2.33
C ILE A 231 8.08 23.89 1.13
N LYS A 232 8.57 22.74 0.65
CA LYS A 232 9.43 22.65 -0.54
C LYS A 232 8.90 21.52 -1.41
N PRO A 233 7.97 21.83 -2.34
CA PRO A 233 7.44 20.85 -3.28
C PRO A 233 8.59 20.25 -4.09
N GLU A 234 8.92 19.00 -3.82
CA GLU A 234 9.87 18.21 -4.60
C GLU A 234 9.11 17.02 -5.19
N ASP A 235 9.14 16.91 -6.51
CA ASP A 235 8.64 15.73 -7.21
C ASP A 235 9.62 14.59 -6.92
N MET A 236 9.16 13.58 -6.17
CA MET A 236 9.95 12.39 -5.86
C MET A 236 9.88 11.36 -7.01
N GLY A 237 9.10 11.64 -8.05
CA GLY A 237 8.76 10.73 -9.13
C GLY A 237 7.56 9.83 -8.79
N ASP A 238 7.01 9.18 -9.82
CA ASP A 238 5.98 8.13 -9.70
C ASP A 238 4.67 8.59 -9.02
N GLY A 239 4.27 9.84 -9.27
CA GLY A 239 3.02 10.41 -8.75
C GLY A 239 3.09 10.86 -7.28
N VAL A 240 4.29 10.94 -6.70
CA VAL A 240 4.51 11.37 -5.31
C VAL A 240 5.16 12.75 -5.27
N SER A 241 4.48 13.71 -4.64
CA SER A 241 5.01 15.04 -4.38
C SER A 241 5.28 15.22 -2.89
N TYR A 242 6.53 15.51 -2.52
CA TYR A 242 6.85 15.88 -1.14
C TYR A 242 6.62 17.37 -0.95
N TYR A 243 5.66 17.75 -0.12
CA TYR A 243 5.35 19.16 0.12
C TYR A 243 6.26 19.78 1.18
N GLY A 244 6.89 18.99 2.03
CA GLY A 244 7.71 19.49 3.14
C GLY A 244 7.28 18.92 4.48
N TYR A 245 7.57 19.62 5.56
CA TYR A 245 7.18 19.20 6.91
C TYR A 245 6.47 20.31 7.66
N VAL A 246 5.55 19.95 8.55
CA VAL A 246 4.89 20.86 9.49
C VAL A 246 5.04 20.33 10.90
N THR A 247 5.37 21.23 11.83
CA THR A 247 5.45 20.92 13.25
C THR A 247 4.13 21.27 13.92
N VAL A 248 3.32 20.26 14.24
CA VAL A 248 2.07 20.40 14.99
C VAL A 248 2.25 19.81 16.38
N ASN A 249 1.88 20.55 17.43
CA ASN A 249 2.01 20.11 18.82
C ASN A 249 3.43 19.63 19.21
N GLY A 250 4.47 20.22 18.61
CA GLY A 250 5.87 19.83 18.84
C GLY A 250 6.31 18.52 18.18
N LYS A 251 5.48 17.94 17.30
CA LYS A 251 5.84 16.78 16.47
C LYS A 251 5.95 17.22 15.01
N GLN A 252 7.03 16.81 14.36
CA GLN A 252 7.23 17.03 12.93
C GLN A 252 6.44 15.98 12.14
N LEU A 253 5.60 16.45 11.22
CA LEU A 253 4.87 15.63 10.25
C LEU A 253 5.33 15.99 8.85
N ASP A 254 5.79 14.98 8.13
CA ASP A 254 6.18 15.06 6.73
C ASP A 254 4.93 14.93 5.85
N LEU A 255 4.77 15.84 4.88
CA LEU A 255 3.60 15.96 4.02
C LEU A 255 3.87 15.39 2.63
N TYR A 256 3.07 14.40 2.23
CA TYR A 256 3.15 13.77 0.91
C TYR A 256 1.83 13.90 0.15
N GLY A 257 1.90 14.44 -1.07
CA GLY A 257 0.86 14.33 -2.10
C GLY A 257 1.03 13.04 -2.88
N TYR A 258 -0.04 12.27 -3.02
CA TYR A 258 -0.04 10.98 -3.69
C TYR A 258 -1.16 10.90 -4.74
N ASP A 259 -0.76 10.95 -6.01
CA ASP A 259 -1.65 11.05 -7.18
C ASP A 259 -1.55 9.83 -8.10
N ASN A 260 -1.51 8.64 -7.52
CA ASN A 260 -1.60 7.42 -8.33
C ASN A 260 -3.05 7.03 -8.58
N TRP A 261 -3.30 6.56 -9.80
CA TRP A 261 -4.60 6.15 -10.30
C TRP A 261 -4.61 4.66 -10.57
N TYR A 262 -5.79 4.05 -10.48
CA TYR A 262 -6.03 2.67 -10.87
C TYR A 262 -7.30 2.59 -11.71
N ILE A 263 -7.37 1.58 -12.57
CA ILE A 263 -8.58 1.26 -13.33
C ILE A 263 -9.36 0.23 -12.52
N ASP A 264 -10.62 0.51 -12.23
CA ASP A 264 -11.50 -0.41 -11.53
C ASP A 264 -12.02 -1.54 -12.45
N ASP A 265 -12.77 -2.49 -11.89
CA ASP A 265 -13.30 -3.61 -12.67
C ASP A 265 -14.38 -3.16 -13.70
N ASN A 266 -14.82 -1.89 -13.67
CA ASN A 266 -15.75 -1.28 -14.63
C ASN A 266 -15.04 -0.40 -15.68
N ASP A 267 -13.71 -0.46 -15.76
CA ASP A 267 -12.89 0.32 -16.69
C ASP A 267 -12.94 1.85 -16.42
N VAL A 268 -13.13 2.24 -15.16
CA VAL A 268 -13.13 3.65 -14.72
C VAL A 268 -11.85 3.95 -13.94
N GLU A 269 -11.16 5.01 -14.33
CA GLU A 269 -10.00 5.52 -13.61
C GLU A 269 -10.43 6.15 -12.27
N GLN A 270 -9.84 5.67 -11.19
CA GLN A 270 -10.09 6.13 -9.82
C GLN A 270 -8.75 6.46 -9.15
N PRO A 271 -8.69 7.51 -8.30
CA PRO A 271 -7.50 7.78 -7.52
C PRO A 271 -7.34 6.74 -6.41
N MET A 272 -6.11 6.33 -6.12
CA MET A 272 -5.81 5.36 -5.07
C MET A 272 -6.19 5.88 -3.68
N ILE A 273 -5.93 7.17 -3.42
CA ILE A 273 -6.46 7.89 -2.26
C ILE A 273 -7.59 8.80 -2.76
N PRO A 274 -8.82 8.63 -2.25
CA PRO A 274 -9.95 9.47 -2.62
C PRO A 274 -9.66 10.96 -2.40
N ASP A 275 -10.18 11.81 -3.28
CA ASP A 275 -10.11 13.25 -3.12
C ASP A 275 -10.82 13.70 -1.83
N GLY A 276 -10.22 14.66 -1.13
CA GLY A 276 -10.70 15.14 0.17
C GLY A 276 -10.42 14.17 1.32
N GLN A 277 -9.54 13.17 1.15
CA GLN A 277 -9.07 12.34 2.24
C GLN A 277 -7.60 12.55 2.57
N VAL A 278 -7.31 12.57 3.86
CA VAL A 278 -5.97 12.68 4.43
C VAL A 278 -5.77 11.57 5.46
N VAL A 279 -4.65 10.88 5.36
CA VAL A 279 -4.23 9.84 6.30
C VAL A 279 -3.04 10.34 7.09
N ILE A 280 -3.14 10.31 8.41
CA ILE A 280 -2.04 10.58 9.33
C ILE A 280 -1.60 9.26 9.93
N THR A 281 -0.30 8.98 9.89
CA THR A 281 0.25 7.70 10.35
C THR A 281 1.64 7.85 10.94
N SER A 282 2.15 6.77 11.51
CA SER A 282 3.51 6.64 12.02
C SER A 282 4.28 5.58 11.24
N THR A 283 5.43 5.92 10.66
CA THR A 283 6.33 4.92 10.03
C THR A 283 6.96 3.96 11.03
N LYS A 284 6.80 4.22 12.34
CA LYS A 284 7.25 3.34 13.44
C LYS A 284 6.19 2.33 13.87
N ALA A 285 5.00 2.37 13.25
CA ALA A 285 3.97 1.38 13.47
C ALA A 285 4.30 0.07 12.75
N ASP A 286 3.77 -1.05 13.26
CA ASP A 286 4.07 -2.35 12.67
C ASP A 286 3.11 -2.68 11.51
N PHE A 287 3.58 -2.37 10.30
CA PHE A 287 2.95 -2.75 9.05
C PHE A 287 3.76 -3.86 8.39
N ARG A 288 3.08 -4.91 7.92
CA ARG A 288 3.75 -6.05 7.29
C ARG A 288 3.03 -6.48 6.02
N ARG A 289 3.80 -6.96 5.04
CA ARG A 289 3.29 -7.65 3.85
C ARG A 289 3.38 -9.14 4.10
N HIS A 290 2.23 -9.79 4.20
CA HIS A 290 2.15 -11.24 4.26
C HIS A 290 1.99 -11.81 2.86
N TYR A 291 2.74 -12.86 2.53
CA TYR A 291 2.56 -13.60 1.28
C TYR A 291 2.14 -15.03 1.61
N GLY A 292 0.94 -15.41 1.17
CA GLY A 292 0.44 -16.77 1.33
C GLY A 292 1.12 -17.78 0.40
N ALA A 293 0.95 -19.06 0.71
CA ALA A 293 1.47 -20.15 -0.12
C ALA A 293 0.78 -20.22 -1.50
N ILE A 294 1.59 -20.37 -2.56
CA ILE A 294 1.10 -20.50 -3.94
C ILE A 294 0.63 -21.93 -4.19
N LYS A 295 -0.65 -22.09 -4.55
CA LYS A 295 -1.29 -23.41 -4.75
C LYS A 295 -1.05 -23.96 -6.15
N ASP A 296 0.22 -23.99 -6.60
CA ASP A 296 0.63 -24.58 -7.87
C ASP A 296 1.59 -25.76 -7.64
N LYS A 297 1.31 -26.89 -8.31
CA LYS A 297 2.17 -28.10 -8.27
C LYS A 297 3.61 -27.81 -8.69
N LYS A 298 3.83 -26.89 -9.64
CA LYS A 298 5.19 -26.49 -10.08
C LYS A 298 5.91 -25.58 -9.09
N ALA A 299 5.17 -24.88 -8.22
CA ALA A 299 5.74 -24.02 -7.18
C ALA A 299 6.09 -24.77 -5.89
N GLY A 300 5.66 -26.03 -5.75
CA GLY A 300 5.90 -26.84 -4.55
C GLY A 300 5.27 -26.26 -3.28
N PHE A 301 4.19 -25.48 -3.41
CA PHE A 301 3.51 -24.78 -2.31
C PHE A 301 4.39 -23.76 -1.56
N ALA A 302 5.40 -23.19 -2.22
CA ALA A 302 6.24 -22.17 -1.61
C ALA A 302 5.47 -20.86 -1.36
N ALA A 303 5.72 -20.24 -0.21
CA ALA A 303 5.34 -18.86 0.08
C ALA A 303 6.38 -17.92 -0.53
N ILE A 304 6.21 -17.64 -1.81
CA ILE A 304 7.06 -16.70 -2.56
C ILE A 304 6.22 -15.49 -3.00
N PRO A 305 6.79 -14.28 -3.04
CA PRO A 305 6.05 -13.09 -3.43
C PRO A 305 5.47 -13.16 -4.84
N ARG A 306 6.19 -13.79 -5.78
CA ARG A 306 5.80 -13.89 -7.19
C ARG A 306 6.25 -15.23 -7.76
N PHE A 307 5.36 -15.88 -8.50
CA PHE A 307 5.66 -17.09 -9.24
C PHE A 307 5.27 -16.94 -10.71
N PRO A 308 6.23 -16.61 -11.59
CA PRO A 308 6.01 -16.64 -13.02
C PRO A 308 5.97 -18.08 -13.54
N LYS A 309 5.02 -18.35 -14.43
CA LYS A 309 4.84 -19.63 -15.09
C LYS A 309 4.48 -19.40 -16.55
N THR A 310 5.12 -20.17 -17.40
CA THR A 310 4.81 -20.28 -18.82
C THR A 310 4.50 -21.71 -19.19
N TRP A 311 3.65 -21.87 -20.19
CA TRP A 311 3.41 -23.13 -20.89
C TRP A 311 2.90 -22.85 -22.30
N ASP A 312 3.29 -23.69 -23.23
CA ASP A 312 2.81 -23.66 -24.60
C ASP A 312 1.59 -24.57 -24.72
N GLU A 313 0.62 -24.15 -25.52
CA GLU A 313 -0.56 -24.92 -25.89
C GLU A 313 -0.54 -25.09 -27.41
N GLU A 314 -0.72 -26.33 -27.88
CA GLU A 314 -0.50 -26.66 -29.30
C GLU A 314 -1.70 -26.35 -30.20
N ASP A 315 -2.92 -26.27 -29.64
CA ASP A 315 -4.15 -26.05 -30.40
C ASP A 315 -5.19 -25.25 -29.59
N PRO A 316 -5.36 -23.93 -29.83
CA PRO A 316 -4.58 -23.11 -30.76
C PRO A 316 -3.14 -22.86 -30.27
N ASP A 317 -2.18 -22.74 -31.21
CA ASP A 317 -0.78 -22.48 -30.91
C ASP A 317 -0.60 -21.13 -30.21
N ALA A 318 -0.33 -21.20 -28.90
CA ALA A 318 -0.15 -20.02 -28.07
C ALA A 318 0.72 -20.30 -26.84
N THR A 319 1.59 -19.36 -26.52
CA THR A 319 2.35 -19.37 -25.27
C THR A 319 1.56 -18.62 -24.20
N TRP A 320 1.16 -19.31 -23.14
CA TRP A 320 0.52 -18.70 -22.00
C TRP A 320 1.56 -18.19 -21.01
N LEU A 321 1.32 -16.99 -20.51
CA LEU A 321 2.12 -16.34 -19.48
C LEU A 321 1.22 -16.07 -18.26
N MET A 322 1.65 -16.49 -17.07
CA MET A 322 0.91 -16.27 -15.83
C MET A 322 1.86 -15.94 -14.69
N VAL A 323 1.51 -14.93 -13.89
CA VAL A 323 2.19 -14.64 -12.63
C VAL A 323 1.20 -14.87 -11.50
N GLN A 324 1.61 -15.64 -10.49
CA GLN A 324 0.80 -15.93 -9.32
C GLN A 324 1.38 -15.22 -8.10
N SER A 325 0.51 -14.61 -7.31
CA SER A 325 0.82 -14.03 -5.99
C SER A 325 -0.39 -14.17 -5.07
N ALA A 326 -0.14 -14.22 -3.76
CA ALA A 326 -1.18 -14.23 -2.73
C ALA A 326 -0.84 -13.20 -1.64
N PRO A 327 -0.87 -11.89 -1.97
CA PRO A 327 -0.44 -10.85 -1.05
C PRO A 327 -1.56 -10.47 -0.06
N LEU A 328 -1.15 -10.11 1.14
CA LEU A 328 -2.00 -9.52 2.16
C LEU A 328 -1.17 -8.50 2.95
N PRO A 329 -1.13 -7.21 2.53
CA PRO A 329 -0.67 -6.16 3.43
C PRO A 329 -1.57 -6.15 4.68
N ALA A 330 -0.98 -5.94 5.85
CA ALA A 330 -1.70 -5.90 7.11
C ALA A 330 -1.07 -4.90 8.07
N ALA A 331 -1.91 -4.03 8.63
CA ALA A 331 -1.54 -3.19 9.76
C ALA A 331 -1.82 -3.92 11.07
N HIS A 332 -0.77 -4.31 11.79
CA HIS A 332 -0.91 -4.94 13.11
C HIS A 332 -1.22 -3.91 14.22
N GLU A 333 -0.73 -2.68 14.05
CA GLU A 333 -1.00 -1.53 14.91
C GLU A 333 -1.96 -0.54 14.20
N ILE A 334 -3.22 -0.94 13.99
CA ILE A 334 -4.24 -0.13 13.28
C ILE A 334 -4.50 1.22 13.95
N ASP A 335 -4.40 1.28 15.28
CA ASP A 335 -4.59 2.50 16.08
C ASP A 335 -3.48 3.54 15.83
N ALA A 336 -2.43 3.20 15.07
CA ALA A 336 -1.41 4.15 14.65
C ALA A 336 -1.80 4.98 13.42
N ILE A 337 -2.97 4.71 12.85
CA ILE A 337 -3.52 5.39 11.67
C ILE A 337 -4.74 6.21 12.09
N VAL A 338 -4.86 7.42 11.53
CA VAL A 338 -6.08 8.22 11.55
C VAL A 338 -6.38 8.64 10.12
N SER A 339 -7.60 8.39 9.66
CA SER A 339 -8.10 8.86 8.36
C SER A 339 -9.07 10.00 8.59
N MET A 340 -8.89 11.10 7.86
CA MET A 340 -9.71 12.29 7.94
C MET A 340 -10.28 12.62 6.56
N LYS A 341 -11.61 12.79 6.49
CA LYS A 341 -12.26 13.38 5.32
C LYS A 341 -12.45 14.88 5.54
N VAL A 342 -11.89 15.69 4.64
CA VAL A 342 -11.70 17.13 4.83
C VAL A 342 -12.59 18.03 3.96
N TYR A 343 -13.30 17.49 2.96
CA TYR A 343 -14.42 18.14 2.27
C TYR A 343 -15.33 17.13 1.56
#